data_AF-A0A1G6IH01-F1
#
_entry.id   AF-A0A1G6IH01-F1
#
_cell.length_a   1.000
_cell.length_b   1.000
_cell.length_c   1.000
_cell.angle_alpha   90.00
_cell.angle_beta   90.00
_cell.angle_gamma   90.00
#
_symmetry.space_group_name_H-M   'P 1'
#
loop_
_entity.id
_entity.type
_entity.pdbx_description
1 polymer ?
#
loop_
_entity_poly.entity_id
_entity_poly.type
_entity_poly.pdbx_seq_one_letter_code
_entity_poly.pdbx_strand_id
1 'polypeptide(L)'
;MAGTWIAYTALLALLQFIIYPAVTAPWQLRASGIAAGLVVTAGCLVLARRVVADFHARPWQWLVGIGCVVAGSAVRIVALDLSWAAALAQVSFYVLAVGLPEETLFRGVIWRQLEAVLDRKVWVLLVNSALFGLSHLPALVSQHSPLWILATLSLVGAVFGLVRACGGSIPLLAGIHVGWDLVQF
;
A
#
# COMPACT_ATOMS: atom_id res chain seq x y z
N MET A 1 -20.94 -9.06 -5.42
CA MET A 1 -19.84 -8.10 -5.17
C MET A 1 -18.58 -8.40 -6.00
N ALA A 2 -18.64 -9.19 -7.08
CA ALA A 2 -17.45 -9.67 -7.79
C ALA A 2 -16.68 -8.62 -8.62
N GLY A 3 -17.16 -7.36 -8.71
CA GLY A 3 -16.54 -6.31 -9.53
C GLY A 3 -16.02 -5.07 -8.77
N THR A 4 -16.25 -4.96 -7.45
CA THR A 4 -15.88 -3.74 -6.70
C THR A 4 -14.37 -3.58 -6.54
N TRP A 5 -13.62 -4.66 -6.40
CA TRP A 5 -12.16 -4.61 -6.34
C TRP A 5 -11.53 -4.20 -7.67
N ILE A 6 -12.11 -4.63 -8.81
CA ILE A 6 -11.68 -4.21 -10.14
C ILE A 6 -11.82 -2.69 -10.28
N ALA A 7 -12.94 -2.13 -9.80
CA ALA A 7 -13.15 -0.67 -9.80
C ALA A 7 -12.09 0.06 -8.96
N TYR A 8 -11.68 -0.49 -7.81
CA TYR A 8 -10.62 0.11 -6.99
C TYR A 8 -9.24 -0.01 -7.64
N THR A 9 -8.89 -1.17 -8.20
CA THR A 9 -7.63 -1.36 -8.93
C THR A 9 -7.58 -0.46 -10.17
N ALA A 10 -8.69 -0.32 -10.89
CA ALA A 10 -8.82 0.59 -12.03
C ALA A 10 -8.73 2.06 -11.61
N LEU A 11 -9.33 2.45 -10.48
CA LEU A 11 -9.21 3.79 -9.91
C LEU A 11 -7.75 4.08 -9.55
N LEU A 12 -7.06 3.15 -8.89
CA LEU A 12 -5.65 3.29 -8.54
C LEU A 12 -4.77 3.45 -9.79
N ALA A 13 -5.02 2.61 -10.80
CA ALA A 13 -4.35 2.69 -12.10
C ALA A 13 -4.61 4.03 -12.81
N LEU A 14 -5.84 4.54 -12.78
CA LEU A 14 -6.23 5.81 -13.38
C LEU A 14 -5.55 7.00 -12.67
N LEU A 15 -5.50 6.97 -11.34
CA LEU A 15 -4.79 7.96 -10.53
C LEU A 15 -3.30 8.00 -10.90
N GLN A 16 -2.68 6.83 -11.06
CA GLN A 16 -1.28 6.69 -11.43
C GLN A 16 -0.98 7.13 -12.86
N PHE A 17 -1.87 6.86 -13.81
CA PHE A 17 -1.62 7.12 -15.24
C PHE A 17 -2.03 8.52 -15.70
N ILE A 18 -3.02 9.14 -15.04
CA ILE A 18 -3.58 10.43 -15.47
C ILE A 18 -3.22 11.55 -14.51
N ILE A 19 -3.47 11.36 -13.21
CA ILE A 19 -3.37 12.45 -12.24
C ILE A 19 -1.91 12.71 -11.87
N TYR A 20 -1.12 11.68 -11.57
CA TYR A 20 0.26 11.90 -11.15
C TYR A 20 1.18 12.50 -12.24
N PRO A 21 1.07 12.12 -13.52
CA PRO A 21 1.85 12.77 -14.58
C PRO A 21 1.41 14.22 -14.87
N ALA A 22 0.15 14.57 -14.60
CA ALA A 22 -0.39 15.91 -14.80
C ALA A 22 -0.03 16.89 -13.67
N VAL A 23 0.49 16.39 -12.54
CA VAL A 23 0.81 17.19 -11.36
C VAL A 23 2.30 17.54 -11.34
N THR A 24 2.61 18.83 -11.50
CA THR A 24 3.99 19.31 -11.61
C THR A 24 4.57 19.80 -10.28
N ALA A 25 3.73 20.21 -9.32
CA ALA A 25 4.20 20.71 -8.03
C ALA A 25 4.25 19.59 -6.97
N PRO A 26 5.35 19.42 -6.21
CA PRO A 26 5.48 18.37 -5.20
C PRO A 26 4.42 18.38 -4.09
N TRP A 27 3.84 19.54 -3.78
CA TRP A 27 2.78 19.65 -2.78
C TRP A 27 1.42 19.19 -3.33
N GLN A 28 1.14 19.45 -4.61
CA GLN A 28 -0.07 18.98 -5.28
C GLN A 28 -0.08 17.47 -5.34
N LEU A 29 1.07 16.86 -5.67
CA LEU A 29 1.21 15.40 -5.76
C LEU A 29 0.90 14.74 -4.42
N ARG A 30 1.44 15.33 -3.34
CA ARG A 30 1.18 14.88 -1.97
C ARG A 30 -0.28 15.02 -1.58
N ALA A 31 -0.88 16.18 -1.83
CA ALA A 31 -2.27 16.44 -1.50
C ALA A 31 -3.23 15.52 -2.28
N SER A 32 -3.01 15.36 -3.60
CA SER A 32 -3.83 14.47 -4.44
C SER A 32 -3.66 13.01 -4.04
N GLY A 33 -2.44 12.58 -3.72
CA GLY A 33 -2.18 11.21 -3.27
C GLY A 33 -2.84 10.91 -1.93
N ILE A 34 -2.75 11.83 -0.95
CA ILE A 34 -3.43 11.67 0.34
C ILE A 34 -4.95 11.61 0.14
N ALA A 35 -5.52 12.52 -0.65
CA ALA A 35 -6.95 12.53 -0.92
C ALA A 35 -7.41 11.22 -1.58
N ALA A 36 -6.67 10.75 -2.58
CA ALA A 36 -6.92 9.49 -3.26
C ALA A 36 -6.83 8.29 -2.31
N GLY A 37 -5.78 8.23 -1.49
CA GLY A 37 -5.59 7.18 -0.51
C GLY A 37 -6.74 7.13 0.50
N LEU A 38 -7.15 8.27 1.04
CA LEU A 38 -8.31 8.37 1.93
C LEU A 38 -9.60 7.89 1.26
N VAL A 39 -9.85 8.26 0.00
CA VAL A 39 -11.03 7.80 -0.76
C VAL A 39 -11.01 6.29 -0.96
N VAL A 40 -9.86 5.71 -1.33
CA VAL A 40 -9.70 4.26 -1.51
C VAL A 40 -9.91 3.53 -0.19
N THR A 41 -9.27 3.97 0.90
CA THR A 41 -9.43 3.36 2.22
C THR A 41 -10.88 3.46 2.70
N ALA A 42 -11.49 4.64 2.66
CA ALA A 42 -12.87 4.84 3.09
C ALA A 42 -13.84 4.00 2.25
N GLY A 43 -13.66 3.99 0.93
CA GLY A 43 -14.46 3.16 0.03
C GLY A 43 -14.35 1.66 0.34
N CYS A 44 -13.15 1.17 0.61
CA CYS A 44 -12.92 -0.21 1.03
C CYS A 44 -13.65 -0.53 2.34
N LEU A 45 -13.58 0.36 3.34
CA LEU A 45 -14.22 0.17 4.64
C LEU A 45 -15.75 0.20 4.55
N VAL A 46 -16.31 1.06 3.71
CA VAL A 46 -17.77 1.17 3.49
C VAL A 46 -18.31 -0.06 2.76
N LEU A 47 -17.64 -0.49 1.68
CA LEU A 47 -18.11 -1.58 0.83
C LEU A 47 -17.77 -2.97 1.36
N ALA A 48 -16.74 -3.09 2.20
CA ALA A 48 -16.30 -4.35 2.77
C ALA A 48 -16.14 -4.24 4.29
N ARG A 49 -17.25 -4.07 5.01
CA ARG A 49 -17.27 -3.90 6.49
C ARG A 49 -16.49 -4.97 7.26
N ARG A 50 -16.36 -6.19 6.70
CA ARG A 50 -15.54 -7.27 7.31
C ARG A 50 -14.05 -6.92 7.38
N VAL A 51 -13.56 -6.01 6.53
CA VAL A 51 -12.17 -5.52 6.55
C VAL A 51 -11.90 -4.67 7.79
N VAL A 52 -12.91 -4.05 8.40
CA VAL A 52 -12.76 -3.33 9.68
C VAL A 52 -12.20 -4.27 10.77
N ALA A 53 -12.58 -5.54 10.75
CA ALA A 53 -12.04 -6.53 11.68
C ALA A 53 -10.51 -6.70 11.55
N ASP A 54 -9.95 -6.49 10.35
CA ASP A 54 -8.50 -6.59 10.11
C ASP A 54 -7.71 -5.38 10.62
N PHE A 55 -8.40 -4.31 11.03
CA PHE A 55 -7.80 -3.17 11.74
C PHE A 55 -7.65 -3.41 13.24
N HIS A 56 -8.29 -4.44 13.79
CA HIS A 56 -8.09 -4.83 15.18
C HIS A 56 -6.76 -5.57 15.34
N ALA A 57 -5.69 -4.81 15.53
CA ALA A 57 -4.35 -5.32 15.75
C ALA A 57 -4.07 -5.57 17.23
N ARG A 58 -3.29 -6.62 17.53
CA ARG A 58 -2.75 -6.85 18.88
C ARG A 58 -1.75 -5.73 19.23
N PRO A 59 -1.55 -5.37 20.50
CA PRO A 59 -0.63 -4.28 20.87
C PRO A 59 0.78 -4.43 20.28
N TRP A 60 1.33 -5.65 20.25
CA TRP A 60 2.65 -5.87 19.66
C TRP A 60 2.70 -5.60 18.15
N GLN A 61 1.61 -5.81 17.42
CA GLN A 61 1.52 -5.53 15.99
C GLN A 61 1.58 -4.03 15.72
N TRP A 62 0.94 -3.22 16.58
CA TRP A 62 1.08 -1.77 16.57
C TRP A 62 2.50 -1.33 16.87
N LEU A 63 3.13 -1.90 17.90
CA LEU A 63 4.50 -1.56 18.28
C LEU A 63 5.48 -1.86 17.14
N VAL A 64 5.36 -3.02 16.49
CA VAL A 64 6.20 -3.38 15.35
C VAL A 64 5.93 -2.44 14.16
N GLY A 65 4.65 -2.21 13.82
CA GLY A 65 4.29 -1.31 12.71
C GLY A 65 4.81 0.11 12.91
N ILE A 66 4.58 0.70 14.09
CA ILE A 66 5.09 2.04 14.45
C ILE A 66 6.62 2.04 14.48
N GLY A 67 7.23 0.99 15.03
CA GLY A 67 8.69 0.82 15.05
C GLY A 67 9.31 0.83 13.65
N CYS A 68 8.71 0.15 12.69
CA CYS A 68 9.13 0.17 11.28
C CYS A 68 9.05 1.58 10.67
N VAL A 69 7.95 2.30 10.92
CA VAL A 69 7.79 3.70 10.45
C VAL A 69 8.86 4.60 11.05
N VAL A 70 9.09 4.52 12.36
CA VAL A 70 10.09 5.34 13.06
C VAL A 70 11.50 5.01 12.55
N ALA A 71 11.84 3.74 12.42
CA ALA A 71 13.15 3.31 11.92
C ALA A 71 13.39 3.78 10.47
N GLY A 72 12.41 3.59 9.58
CA GLY A 72 12.51 4.05 8.20
C GLY A 72 12.59 5.58 8.10
N SER A 73 11.83 6.29 8.93
CA SER A 73 11.91 7.76 9.02
C SER A 73 13.29 8.23 9.45
N ALA A 74 13.88 7.60 10.47
CA ALA A 74 15.21 7.96 10.96
C ALA A 74 16.29 7.75 9.89
N VAL A 75 16.27 6.61 9.19
CA VAL A 75 17.18 6.35 8.06
C VAL A 75 17.04 7.43 7.00
N ARG A 76 15.81 7.76 6.61
CA ARG A 76 15.55 8.74 5.54
C ARG A 76 15.94 10.17 5.95
N ILE A 77 15.67 10.58 7.19
CA ILE A 77 16.07 11.88 7.73
C ILE A 77 17.58 12.05 7.64
N VAL A 78 18.33 11.04 8.08
CA VAL A 78 19.80 11.08 8.06
C VAL A 78 20.32 11.04 6.63
N ALA A 79 19.77 10.18 5.77
CA ALA A 79 20.25 10.00 4.40
C ALA A 79 20.00 11.23 3.51
N LEU A 80 18.91 11.98 3.74
CA LEU A 80 18.49 13.10 2.91
C LEU A 80 18.59 14.47 3.62
N ASP A 81 19.20 14.52 4.81
CA ASP A 81 19.31 15.73 5.66
C ASP A 81 17.98 16.50 5.80
N LEU A 82 16.91 15.78 6.12
CA LEU A 82 15.56 16.37 6.15
C LEU A 82 15.30 17.13 7.44
N SER A 83 14.66 18.30 7.31
CA SER A 83 14.04 18.96 8.47
C SER A 83 12.89 18.12 9.02
N TRP A 84 12.57 18.30 10.30
CA TRP A 84 11.44 17.62 10.96
C TRP A 84 10.11 17.83 10.24
N ALA A 85 9.86 19.03 9.72
CA ALA A 85 8.65 19.34 8.96
C ALA A 85 8.60 18.57 7.63
N ALA A 86 9.73 18.47 6.92
CA ALA A 86 9.83 17.71 5.68
C ALA A 86 9.64 16.21 5.94
N ALA A 87 10.24 15.69 7.00
CA ALA A 87 10.10 14.29 7.41
C ALA A 87 8.64 13.96 7.76
N LEU A 88 7.98 14.78 8.59
CA LEU A 88 6.58 14.57 8.95
C LEU A 88 5.66 14.59 7.73
N ALA A 89 5.90 15.50 6.78
CA ALA A 89 5.14 15.57 5.54
C ALA A 89 5.32 14.31 4.67
N GLN A 90 6.53 13.75 4.61
CA GLN A 90 6.78 12.50 3.89
C GLN A 90 6.14 11.29 4.59
N VAL A 91 6.32 11.15 5.90
CA VAL A 91 5.69 10.06 6.67
C VAL A 91 4.16 10.11 6.52
N SER A 92 3.55 11.29 6.64
CA SER A 92 2.11 11.46 6.46
C SER A 92 1.66 11.04 5.06
N PHE A 93 2.44 11.39 4.04
CA PHE A 93 2.18 10.98 2.67
C PHE A 93 2.25 9.45 2.52
N TYR A 94 3.36 8.81 2.91
CA TYR A 94 3.49 7.37 2.77
C TYR A 94 2.42 6.60 3.56
N VAL A 95 2.08 7.05 4.78
CA VAL A 95 1.02 6.41 5.57
C VAL A 95 -0.34 6.52 4.89
N LEU A 96 -0.74 7.71 4.46
CA LEU A 96 -2.13 7.98 4.03
C LEU A 96 -2.35 7.76 2.54
N ALA A 97 -1.32 7.94 1.71
CA ALA A 97 -1.40 7.82 0.25
C ALA A 97 -0.95 6.46 -0.27
N VAL A 98 -0.14 5.71 0.49
CA VAL A 98 0.47 4.45 0.02
C VAL A 98 0.12 3.29 0.97
N GLY A 99 0.71 3.25 2.16
CA GLY A 99 0.63 2.09 3.05
C GLY A 99 -0.80 1.72 3.46
N LEU A 100 -1.57 2.64 4.04
CA LEU A 100 -2.95 2.36 4.43
C LEU A 100 -3.86 1.97 3.25
N PRO A 101 -3.96 2.75 2.15
CA PRO A 101 -4.85 2.40 1.06
C PRO A 101 -4.47 1.08 0.38
N GLU A 102 -3.18 0.86 0.11
CA GLU A 102 -2.73 -0.35 -0.57
C GLU A 102 -2.94 -1.59 0.30
N GLU A 103 -2.56 -1.55 1.59
CA GLU A 103 -2.77 -2.72 2.45
C GLU A 103 -4.26 -2.99 2.69
N THR A 104 -5.09 -1.95 2.84
CA THR A 104 -6.54 -2.12 2.98
C THR A 104 -7.15 -2.77 1.74
N LEU A 105 -6.74 -2.34 0.55
CA LEU A 105 -7.23 -2.89 -0.71
C LEU A 105 -6.72 -4.31 -0.94
N PHE A 106 -5.40 -4.52 -0.90
CA PHE A 106 -4.80 -5.80 -1.26
C PHE A 106 -4.94 -6.83 -0.15
N ARG A 107 -4.57 -6.51 1.10
CA ARG A 107 -4.51 -7.50 2.21
C ARG A 107 -5.82 -7.55 3.01
N GLY A 108 -6.68 -6.55 2.84
CA GLY A 108 -8.05 -6.54 3.34
C GLY A 108 -9.05 -7.07 2.31
N VAL A 109 -9.38 -6.24 1.32
CA VAL A 109 -10.50 -6.51 0.39
C VAL A 109 -10.19 -7.65 -0.57
N ILE A 110 -9.15 -7.53 -1.40
CA ILE A 110 -8.82 -8.50 -2.45
C ILE A 110 -8.47 -9.85 -1.83
N TRP A 111 -7.67 -9.86 -0.76
CA TRP A 111 -7.32 -11.08 -0.02
C TRP A 111 -8.55 -11.90 0.38
N ARG A 112 -9.54 -11.27 1.01
CA ARG A 112 -10.77 -11.96 1.44
C ARG A 112 -11.62 -12.45 0.28
N GLN A 113 -11.62 -11.73 -0.84
CA GLN A 113 -12.33 -12.17 -2.04
C GLN A 113 -11.64 -13.39 -2.67
N LEU A 114 -10.30 -13.39 -2.70
CA LEU A 114 -9.52 -14.53 -3.13
C LEU A 114 -9.71 -15.73 -2.21
N GLU A 115 -9.75 -15.55 -0.88
CA GLU A 115 -10.06 -16.62 0.08
C GLU A 115 -11.46 -17.22 -0.13
N ALA A 116 -12.42 -16.46 -0.67
CA ALA A 116 -13.76 -16.95 -0.94
C ALA A 116 -13.85 -17.82 -2.20
N VAL A 117 -12.85 -17.77 -3.10
CA VAL A 117 -12.87 -18.48 -4.39
C VAL A 117 -11.68 -19.41 -4.62
N LEU A 118 -10.63 -19.33 -3.79
CA LEU A 118 -9.44 -20.16 -3.88
C LEU A 118 -9.31 -21.06 -2.64
N ASP A 119 -9.18 -22.36 -2.87
CA ASP A 119 -9.18 -23.37 -1.80
C ASP A 119 -7.91 -23.39 -0.94
N ARG A 120 -6.81 -22.80 -1.43
CA ARG A 120 -5.50 -22.85 -0.77
C ARG A 120 -4.94 -21.45 -0.55
N LYS A 121 -4.49 -21.19 0.67
CA LYS A 121 -3.84 -19.92 1.06
C LYS A 121 -2.63 -19.57 0.19
N VAL A 122 -1.90 -20.57 -0.32
CA VAL A 122 -0.77 -20.34 -1.23
C VAL A 122 -1.22 -19.64 -2.52
N TRP A 123 -2.39 -20.00 -3.07
CA TRP A 123 -2.92 -19.36 -4.27
C TRP A 123 -3.42 -17.95 -4.00
N VAL A 124 -4.06 -17.73 -2.84
CA VAL A 124 -4.44 -16.39 -2.39
C VAL A 124 -3.21 -15.47 -2.34
N LEU A 125 -2.13 -15.95 -1.71
CA LEU A 125 -0.87 -15.21 -1.63
C LEU A 125 -0.31 -14.91 -3.02
N LEU A 126 -0.13 -15.92 -3.87
CA LEU A 126 0.49 -15.75 -5.19
C LEU A 126 -0.31 -14.80 -6.09
N VAL A 127 -1.63 -14.97 -6.15
CA VAL A 127 -2.51 -14.11 -6.97
C VAL A 127 -2.54 -12.69 -6.42
N ASN A 128 -2.68 -12.51 -5.10
CA ASN A 128 -2.67 -11.18 -4.50
C ASN A 128 -1.36 -10.43 -4.75
N SER A 129 -0.23 -11.14 -4.67
CA SER A 129 1.11 -10.59 -4.89
C SER A 129 1.32 -10.19 -6.34
N ALA A 130 0.87 -11.02 -7.29
CA ALA A 130 0.91 -10.68 -8.71
C ALA A 130 0.03 -9.47 -9.03
N LEU A 131 -1.19 -9.40 -8.47
CA LEU A 131 -2.07 -8.23 -8.63
C LEU A 131 -1.45 -6.95 -8.06
N PHE A 132 -0.77 -7.05 -6.92
CA PHE A 132 -0.05 -5.93 -6.30
C PHE A 132 1.10 -5.43 -7.20
N GLY A 133 1.91 -6.33 -7.77
CA GLY A 133 2.92 -5.92 -8.74
C GLY A 133 2.31 -5.29 -9.99
N LEU A 134 1.28 -5.93 -10.56
CA LEU A 134 0.61 -5.47 -11.78
C LEU A 134 -0.10 -4.13 -11.62
N SER A 135 -0.57 -3.76 -10.42
CA SER A 135 -1.22 -2.46 -10.21
C SER A 135 -0.27 -1.28 -10.40
N HIS A 136 1.04 -1.52 -10.38
CA HIS A 136 2.07 -0.50 -10.61
C HIS A 136 2.47 -0.36 -12.07
N LEU A 137 2.03 -1.27 -12.95
CA LEU A 137 2.36 -1.23 -14.39
C LEU A 137 2.06 0.13 -15.04
N PRO A 138 0.91 0.80 -14.80
CA PRO A 138 0.64 2.10 -15.41
C PRO A 138 1.68 3.16 -15.00
N ALA A 139 2.04 3.22 -13.71
CA ALA A 139 3.06 4.14 -13.22
C ALA A 139 4.42 3.86 -13.87
N LEU A 140 4.86 2.60 -13.89
CA LEU A 140 6.14 2.21 -14.47
C LEU A 140 6.22 2.56 -15.97
N VAL A 141 5.14 2.33 -16.72
CA VAL A 141 5.06 2.70 -18.13
C VAL A 141 5.14 4.22 -18.30
N SER A 142 4.36 4.99 -17.54
CA SER A 142 4.36 6.46 -17.62
C SER A 142 5.72 7.08 -17.27
N GLN A 143 6.44 6.47 -16.34
CA GLN A 143 7.75 6.91 -15.86
C GLN A 143 8.91 6.32 -16.68
N HIS A 144 8.63 5.54 -17.73
CA HIS A 144 9.63 4.83 -18.54
C HIS A 144 10.59 3.98 -17.68
N SER A 145 10.09 3.44 -16.56
CA SER A 145 10.87 2.60 -15.66
C SER A 145 11.01 1.18 -16.22
N PRO A 146 12.12 0.47 -15.92
CA PRO A 146 12.29 -0.90 -16.36
C PRO A 146 11.18 -1.84 -15.86
N LEU A 147 10.60 -2.63 -16.77
CA LEU A 147 9.48 -3.53 -16.43
C LEU A 147 9.87 -4.69 -15.50
N TRP A 148 11.17 -4.98 -15.32
CA TRP A 148 11.62 -5.98 -14.34
C TRP A 148 11.26 -5.58 -12.91
N ILE A 149 11.03 -4.29 -12.63
CA ILE A 149 10.57 -3.80 -11.33
C ILE A 149 9.23 -4.43 -10.92
N LEU A 150 8.40 -4.86 -11.87
CA LEU A 150 7.15 -5.59 -11.58
C LEU A 150 7.42 -6.89 -10.81
N ALA A 151 8.52 -7.59 -11.12
CA ALA A 151 8.89 -8.81 -10.41
C ALA A 151 9.31 -8.48 -8.96
N THR A 152 10.06 -7.40 -8.76
CA THR A 152 10.43 -6.91 -7.43
C THR A 152 9.20 -6.49 -6.62
N LEU A 153 8.27 -5.74 -7.21
CA LEU A 153 7.04 -5.33 -6.55
C LEU A 153 6.14 -6.52 -6.23
N SER A 154 6.08 -7.52 -7.10
CA SER A 154 5.37 -8.77 -6.83
C SER A 154 6.02 -9.55 -5.66
N LEU A 155 7.35 -9.55 -5.57
CA LEU A 155 8.08 -10.18 -4.47
C LEU A 155 7.86 -9.46 -3.14
N VAL A 156 7.92 -8.12 -3.13
CA VAL A 156 7.51 -7.30 -1.96
C VAL A 156 6.07 -7.64 -1.58
N GLY A 157 5.20 -7.76 -2.59
CA GLY A 157 3.82 -8.14 -2.41
C GLY A 157 3.65 -9.50 -1.74
N ALA A 158 4.51 -10.46 -2.08
CA ALA A 158 4.55 -11.79 -1.48
C ALA A 158 5.07 -11.78 -0.04
N VAL A 159 6.05 -10.94 0.29
CA VAL A 159 6.52 -10.76 1.67
C VAL A 159 5.38 -10.24 2.55
N PHE A 160 4.66 -9.20 2.12
CA PHE A 160 3.50 -8.71 2.86
C PHE A 160 2.36 -9.74 2.89
N GLY A 161 2.17 -10.50 1.81
CA GLY A 161 1.24 -11.63 1.75
C GLY A 161 1.55 -12.74 2.75
N LEU A 162 2.84 -13.06 2.98
CA LEU A 162 3.27 -14.01 4.00
C LEU A 162 2.94 -13.49 5.40
N VAL A 163 3.26 -12.23 5.70
CA VAL A 163 2.92 -11.60 6.98
C VAL A 163 1.40 -11.67 7.21
N ARG A 164 0.59 -11.39 6.17
CA ARG A 164 -0.86 -11.52 6.23
C ARG A 164 -1.31 -12.95 6.50
N ALA A 165 -0.75 -13.93 5.78
CA ALA A 165 -1.08 -15.35 5.94
C ALA A 165 -0.77 -15.88 7.37
N CYS A 166 0.27 -15.32 8.00
CA CYS A 166 0.69 -15.59 9.38
C CYS A 166 -0.12 -14.84 10.45
N GLY A 167 -1.20 -14.13 10.07
CA GLY A 167 -2.08 -13.42 11.01
C GLY A 167 -1.74 -11.94 11.23
N GLY A 168 -0.98 -11.34 10.31
CA GLY A 168 -0.76 -9.89 10.27
C GLY A 168 -2.06 -9.12 10.08
N SER A 169 -2.22 -8.04 10.87
CA SER A 169 -3.29 -7.06 10.74
C SER A 169 -2.93 -5.95 9.76
N ILE A 170 -3.91 -5.17 9.30
CA ILE A 170 -3.68 -4.04 8.40
C ILE A 170 -2.71 -3.01 9.00
N PRO A 171 -2.81 -2.61 10.29
CA PRO A 171 -1.86 -1.66 10.87
C PRO A 171 -0.41 -2.16 10.88
N LEU A 172 -0.19 -3.46 11.13
CA LEU A 172 1.15 -4.05 11.04
C LEU A 172 1.70 -3.96 9.62
N LEU A 173 0.90 -4.42 8.66
CA LEU A 173 1.29 -4.43 7.25
C LEU A 173 1.56 -3.02 6.73
N ALA A 174 0.68 -2.07 7.04
CA ALA A 174 0.83 -0.67 6.64
C ALA A 174 2.10 -0.05 7.27
N GLY A 175 2.38 -0.35 8.54
CA GLY A 175 3.60 0.12 9.20
C GLY A 175 4.89 -0.46 8.59
N ILE A 176 4.91 -1.75 8.27
CA ILE A 176 6.04 -2.40 7.60
C ILE A 176 6.21 -1.82 6.19
N HIS A 177 5.12 -1.67 5.43
CA HIS A 177 5.11 -1.11 4.08
C HIS A 177 5.66 0.32 4.07
N VAL A 178 5.13 1.21 4.92
CA VAL A 178 5.63 2.58 5.04
C VAL A 178 7.10 2.61 5.47
N GLY A 179 7.48 1.78 6.44
CA GLY A 179 8.87 1.68 6.87
C GLY A 179 9.80 1.27 5.72
N TRP A 180 9.37 0.33 4.88
CA TRP A 180 10.07 -0.10 3.69
C TRP A 180 10.20 1.02 2.65
N ASP A 181 9.12 1.72 2.31
CA ASP A 181 9.15 2.80 1.32
C ASP A 181 10.04 3.97 1.76
N LEU A 182 10.09 4.24 3.07
CA LEU A 182 10.96 5.29 3.60
C LEU A 182 12.45 4.96 3.43
N VAL A 183 12.83 3.68 3.44
CA VAL A 183 14.23 3.27 3.24
C VAL A 183 14.60 3.04 1.78
N GLN A 184 13.63 3.04 0.86
CA GLN A 184 13.92 3.07 -0.57
C GLN A 184 14.18 4.51 -1.02
N PHE A 185 15.38 4.78 -1.52
CA PHE A 185 15.80 6.07 -2.09
C PHE A 185 16.39 5.86 -3.48
#